data_AF-A0A8C1DXY9-F1
#
_entry.id   AF-A0A8C1DXY9-F1
#
_cell.length_a   1.000
_cell.length_b   1.000
_cell.length_c   1.000
_cell.angle_alpha   90.00
_cell.angle_beta   90.00
_cell.angle_gamma   90.00
#
_symmetry.space_group_name_H-M   'P 1'
#
loop_
_entity.id
_entity.type
_entity.pdbx_description
1 polymer ?
#
loop_
_entity_poly.entity_id
_entity_poly.type
_entity_poly.pdbx_seq_one_letter_code
_entity_poly.pdbx_strand_id
1 'polypeptide(L)'
;MERSAALLLVLALVNVSCCCLDPPAAYRFTGAVCRLTYPAAVVLNEKTTEVIQAAFQHAKYPSIEGQRSIGFGTVKYGFHNLEIHNLSIGKSEFELKENEGIGISISNVSAVFKGTINYGYGSWLLDLKQSVDFEVESQIDLVINPKLYCGKGKVAICKEINNVSNILADFIQEQAEQFLSDGDIGVDISVTSSPIIKSDYIESYHKGLVIYNNTKSDLSTSVFNPSQLPENRMLNFWISDGLLDPLMSAAHHDGRLIRNISGTELTDLFQTELSSARPEVLNKWLSSEGTMLKARSVSVPHLWTTTEGTSVRSVAGVELLLDSQDMPALYFETDVTVIVNASYAEKKLILKATAERISITKISTSEGPTETEENLRSYLQEAVEKMGIPKVISYLEPELTALMDEQGLNLFDLINPEVLPQDGYVIVQLDFGFPQHLLVEFLKRTLN
;
A
#
# COMPACT_ATOMS: atom_id res chain seq x y z
N MET A 1 15.50 -3.85 53.01
CA MET A 1 15.73 -4.70 51.83
C MET A 1 14.43 -4.73 51.03
N GLU A 2 14.07 -3.60 50.40
CA GLU A 2 12.70 -3.44 49.83
C GLU A 2 12.62 -2.22 48.87
N ARG A 3 13.65 -2.02 48.04
CA ARG A 3 13.69 -0.93 47.06
C ARG A 3 14.14 -1.34 45.65
N SER A 4 14.30 -2.63 45.38
CA SER A 4 14.86 -3.11 44.10
C SER A 4 13.85 -3.70 43.11
N ALA A 5 12.59 -3.92 43.50
CA ALA A 5 11.59 -4.51 42.60
C ALA A 5 10.83 -3.46 41.75
N ALA A 6 10.63 -2.25 42.28
CA ALA A 6 9.88 -1.20 41.58
C ALA A 6 10.66 -0.56 40.41
N LEU A 7 11.99 -0.53 40.47
CA LEU A 7 12.81 0.01 39.37
C LEU A 7 12.86 -0.91 38.13
N LEU A 8 12.68 -2.22 38.33
CA LEU A 8 12.66 -3.22 37.25
C LEU A 8 11.33 -3.23 36.48
N LEU A 9 10.22 -2.83 37.12
CA LEU A 9 8.92 -2.71 36.43
C LEU A 9 8.79 -1.42 35.62
N VAL A 10 9.50 -0.34 36.00
CA VAL A 10 9.50 0.92 35.23
C VAL A 10 10.43 0.84 34.00
N LEU A 11 11.39 -0.09 33.99
CA LEU A 11 12.23 -0.37 32.81
C LEU A 11 11.57 -1.33 31.79
N ALA A 12 10.40 -1.91 32.10
CA ALA A 12 9.63 -2.73 31.17
C ALA A 12 8.58 -1.93 30.37
N LEU A 13 8.40 -0.65 30.69
CA LEU A 13 7.62 0.32 29.90
C LEU A 13 8.54 1.22 29.05
N VAL A 14 9.76 0.76 28.77
CA VAL A 14 10.63 1.38 27.78
C VAL A 14 9.95 1.20 26.44
N ASN A 15 9.33 2.29 25.96
CA ASN A 15 9.19 2.63 24.55
C ASN A 15 9.70 1.54 23.60
N VAL A 16 8.84 0.59 23.23
CA VAL A 16 9.00 -0.28 22.05
C VAL A 16 8.78 0.57 20.78
N SER A 17 9.34 1.78 20.78
CA SER A 17 9.08 2.82 19.81
C SER A 17 10.32 3.15 18.97
N CYS A 18 11.40 2.35 19.01
CA CYS A 18 12.55 2.67 18.15
C CYS A 18 13.54 1.54 17.80
N CYS A 19 13.41 0.31 18.30
CA CYS A 19 14.34 -0.77 17.96
C CYS A 19 13.60 -1.88 17.22
N CYS A 20 14.05 -2.13 15.98
CA CYS A 20 13.60 -3.23 15.14
C CYS A 20 13.86 -4.55 15.85
N LEU A 21 12.89 -5.45 15.79
CA LEU A 21 12.98 -6.77 16.42
C LEU A 21 13.73 -7.74 15.50
N ASP A 22 14.25 -8.83 16.08
CA ASP A 22 14.65 -9.97 15.27
C ASP A 22 13.41 -10.59 14.60
N PRO A 23 13.51 -11.11 13.36
CA PRO A 23 12.32 -11.53 12.60
C PRO A 23 11.39 -12.50 13.35
N PRO A 24 11.85 -13.58 14.03
CA PRO A 24 10.96 -14.46 14.76
C PRO A 24 10.19 -13.79 15.90
N ALA A 25 10.78 -12.77 16.53
CA ALA A 25 10.10 -11.97 17.55
C ALA A 25 9.12 -10.96 16.93
N ALA A 26 9.45 -10.48 15.73
CA ALA A 26 8.65 -9.51 14.97
C ALA A 26 7.34 -10.11 14.46
N TYR A 27 7.32 -11.40 14.08
CA TYR A 27 6.13 -12.05 13.49
C TYR A 27 4.86 -11.90 14.32
N ARG A 28 4.97 -11.86 15.65
CA ARG A 28 3.83 -11.69 16.56
C ARG A 28 3.15 -10.32 16.46
N PHE A 29 3.84 -9.33 15.90
CA PHE A 29 3.38 -7.94 15.77
C PHE A 29 3.21 -7.52 14.31
N THR A 30 3.21 -8.48 13.38
CA THR A 30 3.13 -8.24 11.95
C THR A 30 1.68 -8.29 11.48
N GLY A 31 1.15 -7.15 11.04
CA GLY A 31 -0.19 -7.04 10.45
C GLY A 31 -0.20 -7.13 8.93
N ALA A 32 0.95 -6.87 8.29
CA ALA A 32 1.11 -7.04 6.84
C ALA A 32 2.52 -7.50 6.46
N VAL A 33 2.65 -8.28 5.39
CA VAL A 33 3.93 -8.74 4.84
C VAL A 33 3.94 -8.53 3.33
N CYS A 34 5.08 -8.08 2.80
CA CYS A 34 5.33 -8.01 1.37
C CYS A 34 6.50 -8.93 1.03
N ARG A 35 6.25 -9.89 0.13
CA ARG A 35 7.28 -10.78 -0.43
C ARG A 35 7.44 -10.51 -1.92
N LEU A 36 8.67 -10.17 -2.30
CA LEU A 36 9.12 -9.97 -3.67
C LEU A 36 10.00 -11.15 -4.06
N THR A 37 9.57 -11.96 -5.02
CA THR A 37 10.28 -13.19 -5.42
C THR A 37 11.33 -12.90 -6.50
N TYR A 38 12.19 -13.89 -6.79
CA TYR A 38 13.25 -13.78 -7.78
C TYR A 38 12.74 -13.33 -9.17
N PRO A 39 11.63 -13.87 -9.72
CA PRO A 39 11.06 -13.36 -10.97
C PRO A 39 10.73 -11.86 -10.96
N ALA A 40 10.27 -11.30 -9.84
CA ALA A 40 10.03 -9.87 -9.71
C ALA A 40 11.35 -9.08 -9.79
N ALA A 41 12.38 -9.57 -9.08
CA ALA A 41 13.70 -8.96 -9.08
C ALA A 41 14.34 -8.98 -10.50
N VAL A 42 14.06 -10.02 -11.31
CA VAL A 42 14.46 -10.06 -12.72
C VAL A 42 13.83 -8.93 -13.51
N VAL A 43 12.51 -8.73 -13.41
CA VAL A 43 11.79 -7.65 -14.09
C VAL A 43 12.32 -6.27 -13.65
N LEU A 44 12.59 -6.10 -12.36
CA LEU A 44 13.16 -4.84 -11.84
C LEU A 44 14.60 -4.61 -12.30
N ASN A 45 15.41 -5.67 -12.46
CA ASN A 45 16.79 -5.54 -12.92
C ASN A 45 16.89 -5.05 -14.38
N GLU A 46 15.85 -5.28 -15.20
CA GLU A 46 15.76 -4.67 -16.53
C GLU A 46 15.74 -3.13 -16.48
N LYS A 47 15.40 -2.56 -15.34
CA LYS A 47 15.33 -1.11 -15.11
C LYS A 47 16.54 -0.53 -14.38
N THR A 48 17.49 -1.39 -13.97
CA THR A 48 18.70 -0.96 -13.24
C THR A 48 19.54 0.01 -14.07
N THR A 49 19.58 -0.16 -15.39
CA THR A 49 20.40 0.69 -16.26
C THR A 49 19.94 2.14 -16.22
N GLU A 50 18.64 2.41 -16.21
CA GLU A 50 18.08 3.76 -16.12
C GLU A 50 18.36 4.41 -14.76
N VAL A 51 18.27 3.65 -13.67
CA VAL A 51 18.57 4.14 -12.32
C VAL A 51 20.04 4.58 -12.22
N ILE A 52 20.95 3.75 -12.73
CA ILE A 52 22.39 4.04 -12.71
C ILE A 52 22.70 5.22 -13.62
N GLN A 53 22.11 5.27 -14.81
CA GLN A 53 22.26 6.41 -15.71
C GLN A 53 21.85 7.72 -15.03
N ALA A 54 20.69 7.72 -14.36
CA ALA A 54 20.21 8.89 -13.63
C ALA A 54 21.16 9.26 -12.48
N ALA A 55 21.70 8.29 -11.73
CA ALA A 55 22.65 8.55 -10.66
C ALA A 55 23.94 9.24 -11.15
N PHE A 56 24.49 8.81 -12.30
CA PHE A 56 25.67 9.44 -12.89
C PHE A 56 25.37 10.84 -13.43
N GLN A 57 24.23 11.03 -14.10
CA GLN A 57 23.86 12.33 -14.67
C GLN A 57 23.65 13.42 -13.60
N HIS A 58 23.19 13.05 -12.41
CA HIS A 58 22.94 14.00 -11.31
C HIS A 58 24.09 14.06 -10.29
N ALA A 59 25.20 13.34 -10.53
CA ALA A 59 26.37 13.40 -9.68
C ALA A 59 27.08 14.76 -9.85
N LYS A 60 27.53 15.34 -8.74
CA LYS A 60 28.38 16.55 -8.76
C LYS A 60 29.85 16.14 -8.79
N TYR A 61 30.56 16.55 -9.83
CA TYR A 61 31.99 16.31 -9.98
C TYR A 61 32.76 17.56 -9.54
N PRO A 62 33.43 17.55 -8.37
CA PRO A 62 34.11 18.72 -7.85
C PRO A 62 35.33 19.09 -8.70
N SER A 63 35.71 20.37 -8.68
CA SER A 63 36.98 20.79 -9.27
C SER A 63 38.16 20.17 -8.50
N ILE A 64 39.18 19.73 -9.24
CA ILE A 64 40.38 19.10 -8.68
C ILE A 64 41.56 20.03 -8.91
N GLU A 65 42.07 20.65 -7.85
CA GLU A 65 43.23 21.54 -7.91
C GLU A 65 44.45 20.93 -7.25
N GLY A 66 45.63 21.27 -7.75
CA GLY A 66 46.88 20.77 -7.23
C GLY A 66 48.10 21.60 -7.63
N GLN A 67 49.19 21.38 -6.91
CA GLN A 67 50.48 21.98 -7.19
C GLN A 67 51.56 20.92 -7.10
N ARG A 68 52.38 20.81 -8.14
CA ARG A 68 53.45 19.80 -8.23
C ARG A 68 54.78 20.44 -8.63
N SER A 69 55.84 20.13 -7.87
CA SER A 69 57.20 20.51 -8.22
C SER A 69 57.72 19.62 -9.34
N ILE A 70 58.27 20.24 -10.38
CA ILE A 70 58.98 19.60 -11.48
C ILE A 70 60.42 20.13 -11.53
N GLY A 71 61.33 19.45 -12.22
CA GLY A 71 62.77 19.77 -12.20
C GLY A 71 63.16 21.22 -12.57
N PHE A 72 62.23 22.01 -13.13
CA PHE A 72 62.45 23.39 -13.57
C PHE A 72 61.49 24.43 -12.94
N GLY A 73 60.73 24.08 -11.90
CA GLY A 73 59.82 25.02 -11.23
C GLY A 73 58.61 24.34 -10.61
N THR A 74 57.53 25.09 -10.41
CA THR A 74 56.28 24.53 -9.87
C THR A 74 55.13 24.69 -10.85
N VAL A 75 54.40 23.61 -11.10
CA VAL A 75 53.18 23.64 -11.91
C VAL A 75 51.98 23.66 -10.98
N LYS A 76 51.13 24.67 -11.14
CA LYS A 76 49.79 24.67 -10.57
C LYS A 76 48.83 24.18 -11.64
N TYR A 77 47.92 23.28 -11.29
CA TYR A 77 46.93 22.75 -12.21
C TYR A 77 45.57 22.65 -11.52
N GLY A 78 44.50 22.74 -12.31
CA GLY A 78 43.12 22.64 -11.88
C GLY A 78 42.27 22.02 -12.98
N PHE A 79 41.50 20.99 -12.64
CA PHE A 79 40.47 20.42 -13.49
C PHE A 79 39.14 21.00 -13.04
N HIS A 80 38.45 21.69 -13.94
CA HIS A 80 37.22 22.41 -13.65
C HIS A 80 36.10 22.00 -14.58
N ASN A 81 34.87 22.31 -14.17
CA ASN A 81 33.66 22.10 -14.96
C ASN A 81 33.55 20.67 -15.50
N LEU A 82 33.85 19.69 -14.65
CA LEU A 82 33.74 18.28 -14.98
C LEU A 82 32.27 17.92 -15.15
N GLU A 83 31.90 17.52 -16.36
CA GLU A 83 30.54 17.12 -16.70
C GLU A 83 30.57 15.82 -17.51
N ILE A 84 29.57 14.97 -17.29
CA ILE A 84 29.40 13.75 -18.07
C ILE A 84 28.63 14.08 -19.36
N HIS A 85 29.24 13.83 -20.51
CA HIS A 85 28.67 14.15 -21.82
C HIS A 85 28.05 12.95 -22.52
N ASN A 86 28.64 11.77 -22.33
CA ASN A 86 28.12 10.54 -22.90
C ASN A 86 28.23 9.43 -21.85
N LEU A 87 27.17 8.66 -21.69
CA LEU A 87 27.12 7.53 -20.77
C LEU A 87 26.39 6.39 -21.46
N SER A 88 27.05 5.24 -21.55
CA SER A 88 26.44 3.99 -21.98
C SER A 88 26.65 2.92 -20.92
N ILE A 89 25.60 2.17 -20.62
CA ILE A 89 25.64 1.06 -19.67
C ILE A 89 25.39 -0.22 -20.47
N GLY A 90 26.29 -1.20 -20.35
CA GLY A 90 26.20 -2.44 -21.11
C GLY A 90 25.16 -3.42 -20.56
N LYS A 91 25.51 -4.13 -19.49
CA LYS A 91 24.66 -5.18 -18.90
C LYS A 91 24.58 -5.05 -17.39
N SER A 92 23.39 -5.26 -16.83
CA SER A 92 23.17 -5.40 -15.39
C SER A 92 22.78 -6.83 -15.05
N GLU A 93 23.42 -7.41 -14.05
CA GLU A 93 23.11 -8.70 -13.45
C GLU A 93 22.89 -8.52 -11.95
N PHE A 94 22.05 -9.36 -11.36
CA PHE A 94 21.83 -9.33 -9.92
C PHE A 94 21.83 -10.75 -9.32
N GLU A 95 22.11 -10.82 -8.03
CA GLU A 95 22.10 -12.03 -7.23
C GLU A 95 21.51 -11.72 -5.85
N LEU A 96 20.58 -12.55 -5.37
CA LEU A 96 20.10 -12.49 -3.99
C LEU A 96 21.00 -13.37 -3.12
N LYS A 97 21.80 -12.74 -2.25
CA LYS A 97 22.71 -13.44 -1.36
C LYS A 97 22.07 -13.57 0.01
N GLU A 98 21.71 -14.80 0.35
CA GLU A 98 20.98 -15.11 1.57
C GLU A 98 21.67 -14.53 2.80
N ASN A 99 20.94 -13.74 3.59
CA ASN A 99 21.41 -13.02 4.78
C ASN A 99 22.59 -12.05 4.57
N GLU A 100 23.04 -11.82 3.34
CA GLU A 100 24.14 -10.91 3.04
C GLU A 100 23.67 -9.60 2.42
N GLY A 101 22.81 -9.67 1.39
CA GLY A 101 22.38 -8.51 0.62
C GLY A 101 21.98 -8.86 -0.81
N ILE A 102 21.84 -7.83 -1.64
CA ILE A 102 21.59 -7.97 -3.08
C ILE A 102 22.91 -7.62 -3.76
N GLY A 103 23.50 -8.55 -4.51
CA GLY A 103 24.66 -8.27 -5.36
C GLY A 103 24.19 -7.76 -6.71
N ILE A 104 24.66 -6.60 -7.16
CA ILE A 104 24.37 -6.03 -8.47
C ILE A 104 25.70 -5.81 -9.18
N SER A 105 25.87 -6.43 -10.36
CA SER A 105 27.05 -6.31 -11.19
C SER A 105 26.68 -5.64 -12.50
N ILE A 106 27.33 -4.51 -12.80
CA ILE A 106 27.09 -3.73 -14.01
C ILE A 106 28.39 -3.71 -14.80
N SER A 107 28.34 -4.22 -16.02
CA SER A 107 29.51 -4.34 -16.89
C SER A 107 29.45 -3.43 -18.10
N ASN A 108 30.62 -3.07 -18.62
CA ASN A 108 30.80 -2.21 -19.79
C ASN A 108 30.15 -0.82 -19.60
N VAL A 109 30.36 -0.17 -18.45
CA VAL A 109 29.96 1.22 -18.26
C VAL A 109 30.99 2.11 -18.94
N SER A 110 30.61 2.79 -20.01
CA SER A 110 31.45 3.78 -20.68
C SER A 110 30.96 5.18 -20.36
N ALA A 111 31.83 6.03 -19.85
CA ALA A 111 31.53 7.41 -19.53
C ALA A 111 32.56 8.34 -20.18
N VAL A 112 32.07 9.40 -20.82
CA VAL A 112 32.88 10.47 -21.40
C VAL A 112 32.70 11.71 -20.56
N PHE A 113 33.78 12.11 -19.89
CA PHE A 113 33.84 13.35 -19.11
C PHE A 113 34.47 14.45 -19.93
N LYS A 114 33.88 15.64 -19.91
CA LYS A 114 34.51 16.85 -20.44
C LYS A 114 34.72 17.84 -19.33
N GLY A 115 35.73 18.68 -19.50
CA GLY A 115 36.01 19.78 -18.60
C GLY A 115 37.14 20.63 -19.13
N THR A 116 37.59 21.56 -18.30
CA THR A 116 38.67 22.48 -18.65
C THR A 116 39.83 22.29 -17.68
N ILE A 117 41.02 22.04 -18.21
CA ILE A 117 42.26 22.01 -17.44
C ILE A 117 42.90 23.40 -17.50
N ASN A 118 43.01 24.03 -16.34
CA ASN A 118 43.79 25.22 -16.12
C ASN A 118 45.15 24.81 -15.58
N TYR A 119 46.25 25.18 -16.24
CA TYR A 119 47.58 24.93 -15.69
C TYR A 119 48.51 26.10 -15.93
N GLY A 120 49.47 26.29 -15.03
CA GLY A 120 50.47 27.33 -15.19
C GLY A 120 51.82 26.98 -14.60
N TYR A 121 52.87 27.47 -15.26
CA TYR A 121 54.25 27.32 -14.83
C TYR A 121 54.64 28.53 -13.99
N GLY A 122 54.90 28.29 -12.71
CA GLY A 122 55.44 29.30 -11.80
C GLY A 122 56.95 29.14 -11.63
N SER A 123 57.70 30.16 -12.04
CA SER A 123 59.08 30.41 -11.60
C SER A 123 59.23 31.89 -11.24
N TRP A 124 60.38 32.29 -10.67
CA TRP A 124 60.64 33.69 -10.31
C TRP A 124 60.65 34.68 -11.51
N LEU A 125 60.63 34.19 -12.75
CA LEU A 125 60.87 34.99 -13.96
C LEU A 125 59.70 34.96 -14.98
N LEU A 126 58.80 33.96 -14.93
CA LEU A 126 57.68 33.78 -15.86
C LEU A 126 56.47 33.13 -15.14
N ASP A 127 55.28 33.71 -15.33
CA ASP A 127 53.97 33.15 -14.94
C ASP A 127 53.10 33.01 -16.21
N LEU A 128 53.06 31.79 -16.75
CA LEU A 128 52.27 31.45 -17.93
C LEU A 128 51.09 30.60 -17.50
N LYS A 129 49.86 31.07 -17.77
CA LYS A 129 48.61 30.33 -17.53
C LYS A 129 48.02 29.88 -18.86
N GLN A 130 47.62 28.62 -18.91
CA GLN A 130 46.99 27.98 -20.05
C GLN A 130 45.67 27.35 -19.60
N SER A 131 44.70 27.33 -20.50
CA SER A 131 43.40 26.72 -20.33
C SER A 131 43.13 25.86 -21.56
N VAL A 132 42.88 24.57 -21.35
CA VAL A 132 42.68 23.61 -22.43
C VAL A 132 41.45 22.77 -22.10
N ASP A 133 40.56 22.60 -23.06
CA ASP A 133 39.44 21.67 -22.90
C ASP A 133 39.95 20.24 -23.09
N PHE A 134 39.47 19.33 -22.26
CA PHE A 134 39.85 17.93 -22.32
C PHE A 134 38.63 17.02 -22.30
N GLU A 135 38.86 15.81 -22.78
CA GLU A 135 37.90 14.72 -22.78
C GLU A 135 38.57 13.49 -22.15
N VAL A 136 37.91 12.86 -21.19
CA VAL A 136 38.34 11.59 -20.58
C VAL A 136 37.30 10.54 -20.88
N GLU A 137 37.69 9.56 -21.67
CA GLU A 137 36.92 8.33 -21.85
C GLU A 137 37.30 7.33 -20.76
N SER A 138 36.29 6.81 -20.07
CA SER A 138 36.46 5.84 -19.00
C SER A 138 35.60 4.62 -19.25
N GLN A 139 36.15 3.44 -18.99
CA GLN A 139 35.41 2.18 -18.97
C GLN A 139 35.53 1.56 -17.57
N ILE A 140 34.40 1.26 -16.95
CA ILE A 140 34.31 0.79 -15.56
C ILE A 140 33.33 -0.37 -15.49
N ASP A 141 33.65 -1.36 -14.66
CA ASP A 141 32.69 -2.33 -14.16
C ASP A 141 32.35 -1.98 -12.70
N LEU A 142 31.05 -1.98 -12.37
CA LEU A 142 30.56 -1.61 -11.05
C LEU A 142 30.01 -2.84 -10.34
N VAL A 143 30.31 -2.97 -9.06
CA VAL A 143 29.70 -3.96 -8.17
C VAL A 143 29.09 -3.24 -6.98
N ILE A 144 27.79 -3.38 -6.79
CA ILE A 144 27.03 -2.75 -5.71
C ILE A 144 26.42 -3.87 -4.87
N ASN A 145 26.62 -3.84 -3.56
CA ASN A 145 26.08 -4.84 -2.65
C ASN A 145 25.18 -4.19 -1.58
N PRO A 146 24.01 -3.62 -1.93
CA PRO A 146 23.10 -3.06 -0.94
C PRO A 146 22.66 -4.11 0.08
N LYS A 147 22.66 -3.69 1.34
CA LYS A 147 22.09 -4.43 2.47
C LYS A 147 20.86 -3.70 2.97
N LEU A 148 19.77 -4.45 3.15
CA LEU A 148 18.52 -3.94 3.71
C LEU A 148 18.56 -4.06 5.23
N TYR A 149 18.12 -3.02 5.92
CA TYR A 149 17.94 -3.04 7.36
C TYR A 149 16.71 -2.23 7.75
N CYS A 150 16.21 -2.47 8.96
CA CYS A 150 15.17 -1.64 9.53
C CYS A 150 15.79 -0.40 10.19
N GLY A 151 15.46 0.78 9.65
CA GLY A 151 15.94 2.08 10.11
C GLY A 151 14.78 2.99 10.48
N LYS A 152 14.59 3.28 11.77
CA LYS A 152 13.51 4.16 12.29
C LYS A 152 12.10 3.76 11.82
N GLY A 153 11.83 2.46 11.68
CA GLY A 153 10.54 1.97 11.19
C GLY A 153 10.39 2.00 9.67
N LYS A 154 11.44 2.32 8.91
CA LYS A 154 11.48 2.22 7.45
C LYS A 154 12.49 1.19 6.96
N VAL A 155 12.32 0.71 5.73
CA VAL A 155 13.38 -0.05 5.04
C VAL A 155 14.49 0.91 4.63
N ALA A 156 15.72 0.62 5.03
CA ALA A 156 16.88 1.46 4.78
C ALA A 156 18.06 0.67 4.19
N ILE A 157 18.97 1.38 3.52
CA ILE A 157 20.09 0.82 2.75
C ILE A 157 21.43 1.43 3.20
N CYS A 158 22.46 0.59 3.37
CA CYS A 158 23.76 0.98 3.96
C CYS A 158 24.48 2.10 3.17
N LYS A 159 25.13 3.02 3.90
CA LYS A 159 25.48 4.39 3.47
C LYS A 159 26.59 4.54 2.41
N GLU A 160 27.35 3.50 2.06
CA GLU A 160 28.60 3.70 1.31
C GLU A 160 28.43 4.14 -0.16
N ILE A 161 27.25 3.96 -0.78
CA ILE A 161 26.95 4.44 -2.17
C ILE A 161 25.52 5.02 -2.33
N ASN A 162 24.67 4.96 -1.30
CA ASN A 162 23.22 4.78 -1.49
C ASN A 162 22.32 5.99 -1.20
N ASN A 163 22.57 7.19 -1.75
CA ASN A 163 21.56 8.25 -1.63
C ASN A 163 20.31 7.92 -2.47
N VAL A 164 20.49 7.59 -3.75
CA VAL A 164 19.39 7.24 -4.67
C VAL A 164 18.62 6.00 -4.18
N SER A 165 19.32 4.99 -3.67
CA SER A 165 18.68 3.76 -3.19
C SER A 165 17.84 3.99 -1.92
N ASN A 166 18.31 4.82 -0.98
CA ASN A 166 17.50 5.19 0.20
C ASN A 166 16.30 6.04 -0.21
N ILE A 167 16.49 6.99 -1.13
CA ILE A 167 15.41 7.80 -1.71
C ILE A 167 14.33 6.92 -2.35
N LEU A 168 14.73 5.90 -3.12
CA LEU A 168 13.81 4.95 -3.74
C LEU A 168 13.05 4.12 -2.69
N ALA A 169 13.75 3.63 -1.66
CA ALA A 169 13.12 2.84 -0.59
C ALA A 169 12.11 3.69 0.21
N ASP A 170 12.48 4.92 0.57
CA ASP A 170 11.60 5.87 1.27
C ASP A 170 10.38 6.20 0.41
N PHE A 171 10.57 6.48 -0.87
CA PHE A 171 9.47 6.76 -1.79
C PHE A 171 8.49 5.60 -1.92
N ILE A 172 8.98 4.37 -2.09
CA ILE A 172 8.12 3.19 -2.20
C ILE A 172 7.29 3.01 -0.92
N GLN A 173 7.92 3.17 0.25
CA GLN A 173 7.19 3.04 1.51
C GLN A 173 6.17 4.16 1.70
N GLU A 174 6.50 5.40 1.35
CA GLU A 174 5.57 6.54 1.43
C GLU A 174 4.40 6.39 0.45
N GLN A 175 4.65 5.90 -0.76
CA GLN A 175 3.58 5.58 -1.71
C GLN A 175 2.69 4.44 -1.21
N ALA A 176 3.26 3.43 -0.56
CA ALA A 176 2.47 2.35 0.06
C ALA A 176 1.63 2.86 1.25
N GLU A 177 2.16 3.79 2.05
CA GLU A 177 1.40 4.48 3.12
C GLU A 177 0.24 5.30 2.53
N GLN A 178 0.48 6.04 1.44
CA GLN A 178 -0.54 6.81 0.73
C GLN A 178 -1.60 5.89 0.11
N PHE A 179 -1.20 4.77 -0.49
CA PHE A 179 -2.11 3.78 -1.07
C PHE A 179 -3.10 3.22 -0.04
N LEU A 180 -2.67 3.08 1.22
CA LEU A 180 -3.48 2.56 2.33
C LEU A 180 -4.16 3.67 3.15
N SER A 181 -4.23 4.90 2.62
CA SER A 181 -4.81 6.05 3.32
C SER A 181 -5.86 6.76 2.48
N ASP A 182 -6.93 7.20 3.14
CA ASP A 182 -7.94 8.07 2.56
C ASP A 182 -8.56 8.95 3.65
N GLY A 183 -8.47 10.27 3.47
CA GLY A 183 -8.89 11.26 4.47
C GLY A 183 -8.20 11.06 5.82
N ASP A 184 -8.99 10.91 6.89
CA ASP A 184 -8.51 10.73 8.27
C ASP A 184 -8.19 9.27 8.64
N ILE A 185 -8.33 8.34 7.69
CA ILE A 185 -8.04 6.91 7.85
C ILE A 185 -6.73 6.58 7.13
N GLY A 186 -5.80 5.90 7.81
CA GLY A 186 -4.55 5.41 7.22
C GLY A 186 -4.05 4.14 7.88
N VAL A 187 -2.91 3.62 7.41
CA VAL A 187 -2.29 2.42 7.98
C VAL A 187 -0.80 2.66 8.28
N ASP A 188 -0.38 2.40 9.52
CA ASP A 188 1.01 2.35 9.93
C ASP A 188 1.67 1.07 9.41
N ILE A 189 2.37 1.19 8.28
CA ILE A 189 3.19 0.12 7.71
C ILE A 189 4.67 0.22 8.10
N SER A 190 4.97 0.82 9.27
CA SER A 190 6.34 0.78 9.81
C SER A 190 6.84 -0.66 9.87
N VAL A 191 8.10 -0.88 9.51
CA VAL A 191 8.70 -2.21 9.56
C VAL A 191 8.92 -2.68 10.99
N THR A 192 8.64 -3.95 11.26
CA THR A 192 8.78 -4.58 12.59
C THR A 192 10.17 -5.19 12.79
N SER A 193 10.85 -5.60 11.71
CA SER A 193 12.23 -6.10 11.69
C SER A 193 12.96 -5.70 10.41
N SER A 194 14.27 -5.95 10.36
CA SER A 194 15.00 -5.91 9.09
C SER A 194 14.40 -6.89 8.09
N PRO A 195 14.32 -6.52 6.79
CA PRO A 195 13.88 -7.45 5.75
C PRO A 195 14.76 -8.69 5.67
N ILE A 196 14.17 -9.84 5.35
CA ILE A 196 14.90 -11.07 5.08
C ILE A 196 15.20 -11.16 3.59
N ILE A 197 16.40 -11.62 3.25
CA ILE A 197 16.81 -11.95 1.89
C ILE A 197 17.15 -13.44 1.86
N LYS A 198 16.47 -14.17 1.00
CA LYS A 198 16.76 -15.55 0.60
C LYS A 198 17.26 -15.57 -0.85
N SER A 199 17.69 -16.74 -1.34
CA SER A 199 18.11 -16.91 -2.73
C SER A 199 16.98 -16.67 -3.74
N ASP A 200 15.73 -16.80 -3.31
CA ASP A 200 14.51 -16.83 -4.12
C ASP A 200 13.53 -15.70 -3.78
N TYR A 201 13.68 -14.97 -2.67
CA TYR A 201 12.84 -13.83 -2.35
C TYR A 201 13.48 -12.82 -1.38
N ILE A 202 12.87 -11.63 -1.35
CA ILE A 202 13.04 -10.57 -0.35
C ILE A 202 11.70 -10.39 0.37
N GLU A 203 11.71 -10.32 1.69
CA GLU A 203 10.50 -10.22 2.51
C GLU A 203 10.61 -9.12 3.55
N SER A 204 9.60 -8.25 3.64
CA SER A 204 9.47 -7.19 4.65
C SER A 204 8.21 -7.36 5.49
N TYR A 205 8.34 -7.05 6.78
CA TYR A 205 7.28 -7.23 7.78
C TYR A 205 6.85 -5.88 8.33
N HIS A 206 5.55 -5.64 8.35
CA HIS A 206 4.96 -4.34 8.66
C HIS A 206 3.95 -4.46 9.79
N LYS A 207 3.86 -3.42 10.63
CA LYS A 207 2.94 -3.41 11.77
C LYS A 207 1.49 -3.55 11.35
N GLY A 208 1.07 -2.82 10.32
CA GLY A 208 -0.29 -2.89 9.79
C GLY A 208 -1.35 -2.35 10.76
N LEU A 209 -1.04 -1.27 11.49
CA LEU A 209 -1.98 -0.70 12.46
C LEU A 209 -2.81 0.39 11.79
N VAL A 210 -4.13 0.33 11.94
CA VAL A 210 -5.02 1.36 11.40
C VAL A 210 -4.89 2.62 12.24
N ILE A 211 -4.77 3.75 11.57
CA ILE A 211 -4.72 5.09 12.15
C ILE A 211 -6.05 5.76 11.82
N TYR A 212 -6.77 6.24 12.83
CA TYR A 212 -7.95 7.09 12.66
C TYR A 212 -7.94 8.21 13.69
N ASN A 213 -8.03 9.46 13.22
CA ASN A 213 -8.01 10.66 14.06
C ASN A 213 -6.86 10.67 15.10
N ASN A 214 -5.64 10.34 14.65
CA ASN A 214 -4.41 10.21 15.46
C ASN A 214 -4.41 9.09 16.51
N THR A 215 -5.45 8.26 16.57
CA THR A 215 -5.47 7.02 17.36
C THR A 215 -5.02 5.85 16.50
N LYS A 216 -4.22 4.95 17.06
CA LYS A 216 -3.77 3.73 16.39
C LYS A 216 -4.53 2.52 16.95
N SER A 217 -4.82 1.56 16.08
CA SER A 217 -5.29 0.24 16.50
C SER A 217 -4.18 -0.53 17.20
N ASP A 218 -4.59 -1.54 17.97
CA ASP A 218 -3.68 -2.45 18.66
C ASP A 218 -3.61 -3.78 17.91
N LEU A 219 -2.38 -4.31 17.77
CA LEU A 219 -2.13 -5.67 17.28
C LEU A 219 -1.25 -6.40 18.29
N SER A 220 -1.89 -7.14 19.20
CA SER A 220 -1.20 -7.88 20.27
C SER A 220 -0.72 -9.27 19.84
N THR A 221 -1.39 -9.86 18.84
CA THR A 221 -1.11 -11.23 18.37
C THR A 221 -1.38 -11.34 16.88
N SER A 222 -0.36 -11.68 16.12
CA SER A 222 -0.48 -12.05 14.71
C SER A 222 -0.33 -13.57 14.52
N VAL A 223 -1.07 -14.10 13.55
CA VAL A 223 -1.01 -15.52 13.13
C VAL A 223 0.01 -15.75 12.01
N PHE A 224 0.81 -14.73 11.66
CA PHE A 224 1.77 -14.80 10.57
C PHE A 224 2.82 -15.91 10.79
N ASN A 225 3.03 -16.69 9.73
CA ASN A 225 4.12 -17.63 9.60
C ASN A 225 4.69 -17.56 8.17
N PRO A 226 6.02 -17.45 7.98
CA PRO A 226 6.62 -17.39 6.64
C PRO A 226 6.23 -18.52 5.69
N SER A 227 5.86 -19.70 6.20
CA SER A 227 5.41 -20.85 5.39
C SER A 227 4.03 -20.66 4.74
N GLN A 228 3.28 -19.62 5.13
CA GLN A 228 1.96 -19.31 4.58
C GLN A 228 2.06 -18.62 3.22
N LEU A 229 3.18 -17.94 2.94
CA LEU A 229 3.37 -17.20 1.69
C LEU A 229 4.00 -18.10 0.63
N PRO A 230 3.40 -18.19 -0.56
CA PRO A 230 3.97 -18.95 -1.66
C PRO A 230 5.06 -18.15 -2.39
N GLU A 231 5.74 -18.82 -3.32
CA GLU A 231 6.86 -18.27 -4.10
C GLU A 231 6.60 -18.35 -5.62
N ASN A 232 5.38 -18.72 -6.01
CA ASN A 232 5.00 -18.96 -7.41
C ASN A 232 4.62 -17.69 -8.19
N ARG A 233 4.48 -16.53 -7.51
CA ARG A 233 4.14 -15.22 -8.09
C ARG A 233 5.23 -14.21 -7.80
N MET A 234 5.34 -13.16 -8.62
CA MET A 234 6.30 -12.07 -8.44
C MET A 234 6.12 -11.34 -7.10
N LEU A 235 4.88 -11.01 -6.76
CA LEU A 235 4.54 -10.30 -5.52
C LEU A 235 3.50 -11.08 -4.73
N ASN A 236 3.70 -11.14 -3.42
CA ASN A 236 2.75 -11.71 -2.49
C ASN A 236 2.61 -10.76 -1.30
N PHE A 237 1.37 -10.38 -1.00
CA PHE A 237 0.99 -9.62 0.17
C PHE A 237 0.22 -10.52 1.11
N TRP A 238 0.62 -10.56 2.38
CA TRP A 238 -0.15 -11.17 3.45
C TRP A 238 -0.75 -10.06 4.29
N ILE A 239 -2.06 -10.11 4.55
CA ILE A 239 -2.80 -9.05 5.24
C ILE A 239 -3.65 -9.69 6.34
N SER A 240 -3.39 -9.31 7.59
CA SER A 240 -4.10 -9.87 8.74
C SER A 240 -5.51 -9.30 8.92
N ASP A 241 -6.41 -10.09 9.49
CA ASP A 241 -7.67 -9.58 10.05
C ASP A 241 -7.42 -8.52 11.13
N GLY A 242 -6.28 -8.58 11.84
CA GLY A 242 -5.87 -7.55 12.80
C GLY A 242 -5.58 -6.18 12.17
N LEU A 243 -5.48 -6.10 10.84
CA LEU A 243 -5.47 -4.86 10.06
C LEU A 243 -6.87 -4.57 9.49
N LEU A 244 -7.52 -5.57 8.88
CA LEU A 244 -8.78 -5.40 8.16
C LEU A 244 -9.99 -5.08 9.07
N ASP A 245 -10.09 -5.69 10.25
CA ASP A 245 -11.20 -5.44 11.18
C ASP A 245 -11.16 -4.02 11.78
N PRO A 246 -10.01 -3.51 12.27
CA PRO A 246 -9.91 -2.10 12.67
C PRO A 246 -10.19 -1.11 11.55
N LEU A 247 -9.94 -1.48 10.27
CA LEU A 247 -10.25 -0.62 9.13
C LEU A 247 -11.77 -0.42 8.98
N MET A 248 -12.55 -1.47 9.22
CA MET A 248 -14.02 -1.39 9.26
C MET A 248 -14.51 -0.51 10.41
N SER A 249 -13.86 -0.57 11.57
CA SER A 249 -14.15 0.30 12.71
C SER A 249 -13.87 1.77 12.39
N ALA A 250 -12.72 2.07 11.77
CA ALA A 250 -12.38 3.42 11.33
C ALA A 250 -13.42 3.96 10.33
N ALA A 251 -13.78 3.17 9.30
CA ALA A 251 -14.77 3.57 8.31
C ALA A 251 -16.17 3.81 8.90
N HIS A 252 -16.56 3.02 9.91
CA HIS A 252 -17.81 3.24 10.65
C HIS A 252 -17.77 4.56 11.43
N HIS A 253 -16.71 4.80 12.20
CA HIS A 253 -16.59 6.01 13.02
C HIS A 253 -16.41 7.29 12.21
N ASP A 254 -15.86 7.19 11.00
CA ASP A 254 -15.77 8.29 10.03
C ASP A 254 -17.10 8.55 9.30
N GLY A 255 -18.13 7.72 9.53
CA GLY A 255 -19.46 7.90 8.97
C GLY A 255 -19.56 7.53 7.48
N ARG A 256 -18.64 6.73 6.95
CA ARG A 256 -18.63 6.32 5.53
C ARG A 256 -19.69 5.29 5.19
N LEU A 257 -20.14 4.52 6.17
CA LEU A 257 -21.04 3.37 6.01
C LEU A 257 -22.53 3.79 6.00
N ILE A 258 -22.90 4.67 5.06
CA ILE A 258 -24.24 5.23 4.89
C ILE A 258 -24.58 5.42 3.41
N ARG A 259 -25.80 5.08 2.98
CA ARG A 259 -26.28 5.32 1.61
C ARG A 259 -27.72 5.80 1.61
N ASN A 260 -28.01 6.74 0.71
CA ASN A 260 -29.34 7.26 0.44
C ASN A 260 -29.72 6.87 -0.99
N ILE A 261 -30.89 6.26 -1.17
CA ILE A 261 -31.41 5.76 -2.44
C ILE A 261 -32.76 6.43 -2.68
N SER A 262 -32.93 7.08 -3.83
CA SER A 262 -34.15 7.82 -4.15
C SER A 262 -34.45 7.77 -5.65
N GLY A 263 -35.63 8.27 -6.05
CA GLY A 263 -35.99 8.43 -7.45
C GLY A 263 -36.04 7.11 -8.24
N THR A 264 -35.48 7.12 -9.45
CA THR A 264 -35.50 5.95 -10.35
C THR A 264 -34.72 4.78 -9.75
N GLU A 265 -33.62 5.04 -9.08
CA GLU A 265 -32.80 3.99 -8.46
C GLU A 265 -33.56 3.22 -7.38
N LEU A 266 -34.35 3.93 -6.56
CA LEU A 266 -35.23 3.30 -5.58
C LEU A 266 -36.32 2.48 -6.27
N THR A 267 -36.89 3.02 -7.35
CA THR A 267 -37.95 2.34 -8.11
C THR A 267 -37.43 1.05 -8.75
N ASP A 268 -36.24 1.10 -9.34
CA ASP A 268 -35.58 -0.04 -9.98
C ASP A 268 -35.19 -1.11 -8.94
N LEU A 269 -34.75 -0.70 -7.75
CA LEU A 269 -34.47 -1.62 -6.65
C LEU A 269 -35.70 -2.49 -6.33
N PHE A 270 -36.88 -1.86 -6.23
CA PHE A 270 -38.14 -2.57 -5.97
C PHE A 270 -38.79 -3.21 -7.22
N GLN A 271 -38.12 -3.26 -8.38
CA GLN A 271 -38.57 -4.10 -9.49
C GLN A 271 -38.12 -5.56 -9.35
N THR A 272 -37.15 -5.85 -8.47
CA THR A 272 -36.74 -7.23 -8.18
C THR A 272 -37.91 -8.05 -7.64
N GLU A 273 -38.20 -9.16 -8.31
CA GLU A 273 -39.24 -10.10 -7.87
C GLU A 273 -38.75 -10.88 -6.65
N LEU A 274 -39.56 -10.88 -5.59
CA LEU A 274 -39.34 -11.65 -4.37
C LEU A 274 -40.41 -12.74 -4.25
N SER A 275 -40.08 -13.82 -3.57
CA SER A 275 -40.99 -14.95 -3.30
C SER A 275 -42.07 -14.56 -2.29
N SER A 276 -41.71 -13.70 -1.33
CA SER A 276 -42.62 -13.11 -0.34
C SER A 276 -43.51 -12.05 -0.97
N ALA A 277 -44.80 -12.09 -0.62
CA ALA A 277 -45.77 -11.11 -1.09
C ALA A 277 -45.43 -9.72 -0.51
N ARG A 278 -45.33 -8.72 -1.40
CA ARG A 278 -45.08 -7.34 -0.99
C ARG A 278 -46.24 -6.81 -0.14
N PRO A 279 -45.99 -6.32 1.09
CA PRO A 279 -47.04 -5.73 1.91
C PRO A 279 -47.69 -4.51 1.24
N GLU A 280 -49.01 -4.40 1.30
CA GLU A 280 -49.77 -3.29 0.68
C GLU A 280 -49.33 -1.92 1.20
N VAL A 281 -49.01 -1.85 2.50
CA VAL A 281 -48.52 -0.64 3.17
C VAL A 281 -47.21 -0.14 2.53
N LEU A 282 -46.33 -1.05 2.11
CA LEU A 282 -45.08 -0.69 1.44
C LEU A 282 -45.32 -0.14 0.04
N ASN A 283 -46.28 -0.70 -0.72
CA ASN A 283 -46.67 -0.15 -2.02
C ASN A 283 -47.19 1.29 -1.91
N LYS A 284 -47.99 1.57 -0.88
CA LYS A 284 -48.50 2.91 -0.60
C LYS A 284 -47.36 3.91 -0.33
N TRP A 285 -46.37 3.52 0.48
CA TRP A 285 -45.21 4.37 0.75
C TRP A 285 -44.35 4.59 -0.49
N LEU A 286 -44.02 3.54 -1.24
CA LEU A 286 -43.20 3.65 -2.45
C LEU A 286 -43.87 4.47 -3.57
N SER A 287 -45.20 4.56 -3.57
CA SER A 287 -45.96 5.37 -4.54
C SER A 287 -46.05 6.86 -4.14
N SER A 288 -45.55 7.24 -2.97
CA SER A 288 -45.56 8.63 -2.51
C SER A 288 -44.44 9.44 -3.19
N GLU A 289 -44.68 10.73 -3.41
CA GLU A 289 -43.66 11.62 -3.95
C GLU A 289 -42.50 11.81 -2.95
N GLY A 290 -41.28 11.92 -3.48
CA GLY A 290 -40.05 12.18 -2.72
C GLY A 290 -39.64 11.10 -1.71
N THR A 291 -40.07 9.85 -1.92
CA THR A 291 -39.64 8.71 -1.09
C THR A 291 -38.13 8.48 -1.19
N MET A 292 -37.48 8.30 -0.04
CA MET A 292 -36.06 8.02 0.08
C MET A 292 -35.83 6.84 1.03
N LEU A 293 -34.99 5.90 0.61
CA LEU A 293 -34.49 4.82 1.46
C LEU A 293 -33.07 5.16 1.92
N LYS A 294 -32.87 5.18 3.23
CA LYS A 294 -31.56 5.41 3.84
C LYS A 294 -31.12 4.16 4.57
N ALA A 295 -29.95 3.64 4.20
CA ALA A 295 -29.32 2.50 4.84
C ALA A 295 -28.02 2.96 5.53
N ARG A 296 -27.79 2.54 6.77
CA ARG A 296 -26.57 2.86 7.51
C ARG A 296 -26.15 1.74 8.44
N SER A 297 -24.85 1.68 8.74
CA SER A 297 -24.33 0.84 9.82
C SER A 297 -24.70 1.45 11.17
N VAL A 298 -25.38 0.69 12.03
CA VAL A 298 -25.84 1.11 13.37
C VAL A 298 -24.81 0.75 14.45
N SER A 299 -24.10 -0.34 14.25
CA SER A 299 -22.98 -0.77 15.09
C SER A 299 -21.72 -0.93 14.26
N VAL A 300 -20.55 -0.84 14.90
CA VAL A 300 -19.26 -1.14 14.28
C VAL A 300 -19.33 -2.54 13.63
N PRO A 301 -19.10 -2.67 12.32
CA PRO A 301 -19.01 -3.97 11.66
C PRO A 301 -17.80 -4.74 12.15
N HIS A 302 -17.92 -6.07 12.17
CA HIS A 302 -16.82 -6.97 12.41
C HIS A 302 -16.46 -7.74 11.14
N LEU A 303 -15.17 -7.87 10.88
CA LEU A 303 -14.62 -8.57 9.74
C LEU A 303 -13.67 -9.67 10.20
N TRP A 304 -13.81 -10.85 9.62
CA TRP A 304 -12.85 -11.94 9.78
C TRP A 304 -12.77 -12.76 8.51
N THR A 305 -11.65 -13.44 8.31
CA THR A 305 -11.41 -14.23 7.11
C THR A 305 -11.36 -15.71 7.45
N THR A 306 -11.98 -16.52 6.58
CA THR A 306 -11.89 -17.99 6.60
C THR A 306 -11.50 -18.48 5.21
N THR A 307 -11.31 -19.78 5.03
CA THR A 307 -11.06 -20.36 3.69
C THR A 307 -12.24 -20.22 2.72
N GLU A 308 -13.44 -19.90 3.21
CA GLU A 308 -14.62 -19.70 2.35
C GLU A 308 -14.68 -18.27 1.78
N GLY A 309 -14.12 -17.29 2.48
CA GLY A 309 -14.19 -15.88 2.11
C GLY A 309 -13.93 -14.95 3.29
N THR A 310 -14.03 -13.65 3.05
CA THR A 310 -14.01 -12.64 4.10
C THR A 310 -15.43 -12.42 4.59
N SER A 311 -15.69 -12.80 5.82
CA SER A 311 -16.98 -12.62 6.48
C SER A 311 -17.09 -11.22 7.07
N VAL A 312 -18.23 -10.57 6.87
CA VAL A 312 -18.55 -9.27 7.45
C VAL A 312 -19.88 -9.39 8.17
N ARG A 313 -19.89 -9.05 9.47
CA ARG A 313 -21.10 -8.97 10.28
C ARG A 313 -21.37 -7.54 10.70
N SER A 314 -22.61 -7.09 10.52
CA SER A 314 -23.01 -5.73 10.88
C SER A 314 -24.49 -5.68 11.26
N VAL A 315 -24.85 -4.72 12.11
CA VAL A 315 -26.25 -4.31 12.26
C VAL A 315 -26.49 -3.13 11.34
N ALA A 316 -27.31 -3.35 10.30
CA ALA A 316 -27.73 -2.30 9.38
C ALA A 316 -29.10 -1.75 9.82
N GLY A 317 -29.19 -0.42 9.89
CA GLY A 317 -30.44 0.32 10.08
C GLY A 317 -30.93 0.85 8.75
N VAL A 318 -32.20 0.59 8.44
CA VAL A 318 -32.83 1.01 7.20
C VAL A 318 -34.06 1.85 7.52
N GLU A 319 -34.10 3.04 6.95
CA GLU A 319 -35.14 4.06 7.12
C GLU A 319 -35.81 4.34 5.77
N LEU A 320 -37.13 4.26 5.69
CA LEU A 320 -37.91 4.75 4.55
C LEU A 320 -38.56 6.07 4.93
N LEU A 321 -38.14 7.14 4.28
CA LEU A 321 -38.54 8.52 4.54
C LEU A 321 -39.49 8.99 3.43
N LEU A 322 -40.52 9.76 3.79
CA LEU A 322 -41.49 10.37 2.88
C LEU A 322 -41.31 11.90 2.94
N ASP A 323 -41.52 12.61 1.83
CA ASP A 323 -41.15 14.02 1.58
C ASP A 323 -41.90 15.08 2.43
N SER A 324 -42.57 14.64 3.50
CA SER A 324 -43.41 15.46 4.38
C SER A 324 -43.40 15.04 5.85
N GLN A 325 -42.55 14.08 6.23
CA GLN A 325 -42.52 13.53 7.59
C GLN A 325 -41.12 13.64 8.21
N ASP A 326 -41.07 14.17 9.44
CA ASP A 326 -39.86 14.18 10.27
C ASP A 326 -39.48 12.78 10.79
N MET A 327 -40.43 11.84 10.74
CA MET A 327 -40.27 10.46 11.20
C MET A 327 -40.33 9.48 10.03
N PRO A 328 -39.52 8.40 10.03
CA PRO A 328 -39.55 7.42 8.97
C PRO A 328 -40.87 6.65 8.96
N ALA A 329 -41.42 6.43 7.77
CA ALA A 329 -42.62 5.62 7.57
C ALA A 329 -42.37 4.15 7.96
N LEU A 330 -41.15 3.67 7.70
CA LEU A 330 -40.62 2.38 8.13
C LEU A 330 -39.19 2.56 8.65
N TYR A 331 -38.91 1.97 9.80
CA TYR A 331 -37.56 1.75 10.28
C TYR A 331 -37.38 0.30 10.69
N PHE A 332 -36.29 -0.32 10.26
CA PHE A 332 -35.92 -1.64 10.76
C PHE A 332 -34.42 -1.76 10.94
N GLU A 333 -34.02 -2.62 11.87
CA GLU A 333 -32.63 -3.03 12.07
C GLU A 333 -32.50 -4.50 11.67
N THR A 334 -31.42 -4.82 10.99
CA THR A 334 -31.10 -6.19 10.58
C THR A 334 -29.66 -6.54 10.97
N ASP A 335 -29.50 -7.64 11.70
CA ASP A 335 -28.21 -8.30 11.89
C ASP A 335 -27.95 -9.14 10.63
N VAL A 336 -26.91 -8.76 9.90
CA VAL A 336 -26.54 -9.36 8.63
C VAL A 336 -25.10 -9.85 8.70
N THR A 337 -24.90 -11.11 8.31
CA THR A 337 -23.59 -11.69 8.05
C THR A 337 -23.51 -12.08 6.58
N VAL A 338 -22.49 -11.57 5.89
CA VAL A 338 -22.19 -11.90 4.50
C VAL A 338 -20.78 -12.46 4.37
N ILE A 339 -20.60 -13.43 3.49
CA ILE A 339 -19.29 -13.92 3.06
C ILE A 339 -18.99 -13.24 1.71
N VAL A 340 -17.85 -12.57 1.63
CA VAL A 340 -17.41 -11.83 0.44
C VAL A 340 -16.15 -12.48 -0.13
N ASN A 341 -16.21 -12.82 -1.42
CA ASN A 341 -15.05 -13.23 -2.19
C ASN A 341 -14.66 -12.10 -3.13
N ALA A 342 -13.43 -11.62 -3.01
CA ALA A 342 -12.87 -10.60 -3.88
C ALA A 342 -12.09 -11.24 -5.03
N SER A 343 -12.11 -10.60 -6.19
CA SER A 343 -11.18 -10.85 -7.29
C SER A 343 -10.85 -9.55 -8.01
N TYR A 344 -9.78 -9.53 -8.80
CA TYR A 344 -9.41 -8.36 -9.58
C TYR A 344 -9.22 -8.77 -11.04
N ALA A 345 -9.92 -8.08 -11.94
CA ALA A 345 -9.83 -8.33 -13.39
C ALA A 345 -10.15 -7.06 -14.16
N GLU A 346 -9.54 -6.89 -15.34
CA GLU A 346 -9.78 -5.72 -16.20
C GLU A 346 -9.63 -4.37 -15.48
N LYS A 347 -8.66 -4.30 -14.54
CA LYS A 347 -8.41 -3.14 -13.67
C LYS A 347 -9.58 -2.76 -12.76
N LYS A 348 -10.38 -3.74 -12.35
CA LYS A 348 -11.54 -3.54 -11.47
C LYS A 348 -11.56 -4.56 -10.35
N LEU A 349 -11.92 -4.08 -9.17
CA LEU A 349 -12.31 -4.95 -8.07
C LEU A 349 -13.68 -5.55 -8.37
N ILE A 350 -13.81 -6.85 -8.12
CA ILE A 350 -15.05 -7.60 -8.24
C ILE A 350 -15.30 -8.26 -6.89
N LEU A 351 -16.50 -8.08 -6.34
CA LEU A 351 -16.91 -8.58 -5.05
C LEU A 351 -18.14 -9.48 -5.23
N LYS A 352 -18.03 -10.72 -4.78
CA LYS A 352 -19.16 -11.66 -4.75
C LYS A 352 -19.56 -11.88 -3.31
N ALA A 353 -20.71 -11.34 -2.92
CA ALA A 353 -21.26 -11.50 -1.58
C ALA A 353 -22.34 -12.59 -1.56
N THR A 354 -22.27 -13.46 -0.58
CA THR A 354 -23.30 -14.47 -0.27
C THR A 354 -23.78 -14.25 1.15
N ALA A 355 -25.10 -14.16 1.34
CA ALA A 355 -25.68 -14.06 2.67
C ALA A 355 -25.50 -15.38 3.43
N GLU A 356 -24.95 -15.31 4.64
CA GLU A 356 -24.86 -16.45 5.54
C GLU A 356 -26.01 -16.42 6.55
N ARG A 357 -26.27 -15.24 7.13
CA ARG A 357 -27.31 -15.04 8.13
C ARG A 357 -27.94 -13.66 7.98
N ILE A 358 -29.27 -13.61 7.98
CA ILE A 358 -30.03 -12.38 8.02
C ILE A 358 -31.09 -12.53 9.10
N SER A 359 -31.16 -11.56 10.01
CA SER A 359 -32.19 -11.52 11.03
C SER A 359 -32.64 -10.09 11.24
N ILE A 360 -33.93 -9.83 11.06
CA ILE A 360 -34.52 -8.55 11.43
C ILE A 360 -34.65 -8.52 12.95
N THR A 361 -34.05 -7.53 13.61
CA THR A 361 -34.00 -7.43 15.08
C THR A 361 -35.01 -6.42 15.61
N LYS A 362 -35.33 -5.39 14.82
CA LYS A 362 -36.28 -4.33 15.21
C LYS A 362 -37.07 -3.88 13.99
N ILE A 363 -38.35 -3.59 14.20
CA ILE A 363 -39.25 -3.02 13.18
C ILE A 363 -40.09 -1.95 13.87
N SER A 364 -40.27 -0.81 13.23
CA SER A 364 -41.22 0.21 13.63
C SER A 364 -41.83 0.86 12.39
N THR A 365 -43.15 1.04 12.41
CA THR A 365 -43.93 1.60 11.31
C THR A 365 -44.74 2.80 11.79
N SER A 366 -45.03 3.74 10.88
CA SER A 366 -45.92 4.87 11.16
C SER A 366 -47.38 4.48 11.39
N GLU A 367 -47.80 3.28 10.96
CA GLU A 367 -49.20 2.80 11.07
C GLU A 367 -49.47 1.92 12.31
N GLY A 368 -48.48 1.68 13.19
CA GLY A 368 -48.62 0.91 14.45
C GLY A 368 -48.41 -0.60 14.30
N PRO A 369 -48.49 -1.39 15.40
CA PRO A 369 -48.34 -2.84 15.37
C PRO A 369 -49.56 -3.48 14.71
N THR A 370 -49.33 -4.24 13.65
CA THR A 370 -50.38 -4.91 12.87
C THR A 370 -50.09 -6.41 12.79
N GLU A 371 -51.13 -7.25 12.62
CA GLU A 371 -50.99 -8.71 12.34
C GLU A 371 -50.07 -9.02 11.14
N THR A 372 -49.74 -8.01 10.34
CA THR A 372 -48.80 -8.01 9.22
C THR A 372 -47.31 -7.92 9.58
N GLU A 373 -46.91 -7.85 10.86
CA GLU A 373 -45.49 -7.73 11.24
C GLU A 373 -44.66 -8.95 10.81
N GLU A 374 -45.19 -10.17 10.93
CA GLU A 374 -44.47 -11.39 10.54
C GLU A 374 -44.30 -11.51 9.02
N ASN A 375 -45.32 -11.12 8.26
CA ASN A 375 -45.26 -11.04 6.79
C ASN A 375 -44.28 -9.96 6.33
N LEU A 376 -44.30 -8.79 6.98
CA LEU A 376 -43.35 -7.72 6.73
C LEU A 376 -41.93 -8.15 7.06
N ARG A 377 -41.71 -8.83 8.18
CA ARG A 377 -40.41 -9.35 8.58
C ARG A 377 -39.83 -10.32 7.56
N SER A 378 -40.64 -11.27 7.09
CA SER A 378 -40.25 -12.24 6.08
C SER A 378 -39.91 -11.56 4.75
N TYR A 379 -40.72 -10.57 4.35
CA TYR A 379 -40.46 -9.76 3.16
C TYR A 379 -39.16 -8.96 3.27
N LEU A 380 -38.93 -8.27 4.39
CA LEU A 380 -37.73 -7.47 4.60
C LEU A 380 -36.48 -8.34 4.64
N GLN A 381 -36.55 -9.54 5.22
CA GLN A 381 -35.44 -10.48 5.24
C GLN A 381 -35.04 -10.90 3.82
N GLU A 382 -36.00 -11.28 2.98
CA GLU A 382 -35.74 -11.63 1.58
C GLU A 382 -35.27 -10.41 0.76
N ALA A 383 -35.84 -9.23 1.02
CA ALA A 383 -35.43 -7.98 0.37
C ALA A 383 -33.97 -7.60 0.71
N VAL A 384 -33.55 -7.76 1.97
CA VAL A 384 -32.15 -7.56 2.35
C VAL A 384 -31.24 -8.52 1.59
N GLU A 385 -31.63 -9.78 1.46
CA GLU A 385 -30.85 -10.80 0.76
C GLU A 385 -30.73 -10.53 -0.75
N LYS A 386 -31.86 -10.31 -1.43
CA LYS A 386 -31.93 -10.27 -2.90
C LYS A 386 -31.75 -8.89 -3.49
N MET A 387 -32.01 -7.84 -2.71
CA MET A 387 -31.94 -6.45 -3.17
C MET A 387 -30.84 -5.69 -2.42
N GLY A 388 -30.87 -5.72 -1.08
CA GLY A 388 -29.98 -4.93 -0.23
C GLY A 388 -28.50 -5.26 -0.41
N ILE A 389 -28.12 -6.53 -0.22
CA ILE A 389 -26.72 -6.98 -0.33
C ILE A 389 -26.16 -6.71 -1.74
N PRO A 390 -26.81 -7.12 -2.85
CA PRO A 390 -26.32 -6.81 -4.19
C PRO A 390 -26.18 -5.30 -4.45
N LYS A 391 -27.11 -4.49 -3.93
CA LYS A 391 -27.07 -3.04 -4.12
C LYS A 391 -25.90 -2.40 -3.38
N VAL A 392 -25.62 -2.82 -2.15
CA VAL A 392 -24.43 -2.37 -1.40
C VAL A 392 -23.15 -2.74 -2.14
N ILE A 393 -23.04 -3.97 -2.64
CA ILE A 393 -21.89 -4.41 -3.43
C ILE A 393 -21.71 -3.55 -4.70
N SER A 394 -22.80 -3.20 -5.39
CA SER A 394 -22.76 -2.36 -6.58
C SER A 394 -22.21 -0.94 -6.33
N TYR A 395 -22.24 -0.45 -5.08
CA TYR A 395 -21.59 0.80 -4.70
C TYR A 395 -20.13 0.59 -4.28
N LEU A 396 -19.85 -0.48 -3.52
CA LEU A 396 -18.51 -0.75 -3.00
C LEU A 396 -17.49 -1.06 -4.10
N GLU A 397 -17.86 -1.87 -5.10
CA GLU A 397 -16.95 -2.24 -6.20
C GLU A 397 -16.35 -1.01 -6.93
N PRO A 398 -17.15 -0.08 -7.48
CA PRO A 398 -16.60 1.08 -8.19
C PRO A 398 -15.91 2.06 -7.25
N GLU A 399 -16.38 2.24 -6.02
CA GLU A 399 -15.75 3.17 -5.07
C GLU A 399 -14.36 2.69 -4.62
N LEU A 400 -14.24 1.42 -4.25
CA LEU A 400 -12.94 0.84 -3.89
C LEU A 400 -12.00 0.77 -5.09
N THR A 401 -12.53 0.50 -6.30
CA THR A 401 -11.72 0.58 -7.53
C THR A 401 -11.22 2.00 -7.76
N ALA A 402 -12.08 3.02 -7.61
CA ALA A 402 -11.69 4.41 -7.77
C ALA A 402 -10.61 4.83 -6.77
N LEU A 403 -10.71 4.41 -5.49
CA LEU A 403 -9.68 4.67 -4.48
C LEU A 403 -8.31 4.09 -4.88
N MET A 404 -8.28 2.85 -5.38
CA MET A 404 -7.03 2.24 -5.86
C MET A 404 -6.46 2.96 -7.09
N ASP A 405 -7.34 3.42 -7.99
CA ASP A 405 -6.97 4.12 -9.22
C ASP A 405 -6.47 5.55 -8.97
N GLU A 406 -7.04 6.25 -7.99
CA GLU A 406 -6.57 7.56 -7.52
C GLU A 406 -5.13 7.48 -6.99
N GLN A 407 -4.75 6.34 -6.42
CA GLN A 407 -3.40 6.04 -5.96
C GLN A 407 -2.52 5.38 -7.04
N GLY A 408 -2.99 5.33 -8.29
CA GLY A 408 -2.18 4.94 -9.44
C GLY A 408 -2.08 3.43 -9.71
N LEU A 409 -2.92 2.58 -9.11
CA LEU A 409 -2.91 1.14 -9.38
C LEU A 409 -3.15 0.83 -10.87
N ASN A 410 -4.02 1.60 -11.52
CA ASN A 410 -4.31 1.50 -12.95
C ASN A 410 -3.11 1.77 -13.87
N LEU A 411 -2.03 2.36 -13.36
CA LEU A 411 -0.81 2.60 -14.13
C LEU A 411 0.01 1.32 -14.28
N PHE A 412 -0.12 0.38 -13.35
CA PHE A 412 0.57 -0.90 -13.37
C PHE A 412 -0.18 -1.93 -14.22
N ASP A 413 0.59 -2.81 -14.85
CA ASP A 413 0.05 -3.98 -15.53
C ASP A 413 0.06 -5.17 -14.56
N LEU A 414 -1.09 -5.43 -13.92
CA LEU A 414 -1.23 -6.54 -12.99
C LEU A 414 -1.62 -7.80 -13.75
N ILE A 415 -0.80 -8.83 -13.63
CA ILE A 415 -0.93 -10.07 -14.38
C ILE A 415 -1.42 -11.17 -13.43
N ASN A 416 -2.61 -11.71 -13.73
CA ASN A 416 -3.26 -12.78 -12.97
C ASN A 416 -3.30 -12.54 -11.44
N PRO A 417 -3.82 -11.39 -10.97
CA PRO A 417 -3.96 -11.16 -9.54
C PRO A 417 -5.01 -12.11 -8.92
N GLU A 418 -4.65 -12.69 -7.79
CA GLU A 418 -5.48 -13.60 -7.01
C GLU A 418 -5.61 -13.10 -5.57
N VAL A 419 -6.82 -13.19 -5.03
CA VAL A 419 -7.12 -12.88 -3.62
C VAL A 419 -7.56 -14.17 -2.95
N LEU A 420 -6.75 -14.67 -2.03
CA LEU A 420 -6.90 -15.96 -1.38
C LEU A 420 -7.23 -15.77 0.10
N PRO A 421 -8.50 -15.93 0.51
CA PRO A 421 -8.89 -15.82 1.91
C PRO A 421 -8.45 -17.06 2.69
N GLN A 422 -7.96 -16.87 3.90
CA GLN A 422 -7.47 -17.91 4.82
C GLN A 422 -7.96 -17.63 6.24
N ASP A 423 -7.76 -18.58 7.16
CA ASP A 423 -8.16 -18.40 8.56
C ASP A 423 -7.33 -17.31 9.25
N GLY A 424 -7.94 -16.13 9.44
CA GLY A 424 -7.33 -14.98 10.11
C GLY A 424 -6.55 -13.99 9.22
N TYR A 425 -6.49 -14.23 7.89
CA TYR A 425 -5.74 -13.38 6.95
C TYR A 425 -6.14 -13.59 5.49
N VAL A 426 -5.73 -12.66 4.63
CA VAL A 426 -5.87 -12.72 3.17
C VAL A 426 -4.48 -12.70 2.53
N ILE A 427 -4.28 -13.50 1.47
CA ILE A 427 -3.12 -13.38 0.58
C ILE A 427 -3.56 -12.71 -0.72
N VAL A 428 -2.85 -11.66 -1.14
CA VAL A 428 -2.97 -11.09 -2.48
C VAL A 428 -1.69 -11.40 -3.23
N GLN A 429 -1.79 -12.15 -4.32
CA GLN A 429 -0.63 -12.57 -5.11
C GLN A 429 -0.80 -12.23 -6.58
N LEU A 430 0.27 -11.79 -7.24
CA LEU A 430 0.23 -11.37 -8.64
C LEU A 430 1.60 -11.37 -9.30
N ASP A 431 1.59 -11.42 -10.63
CA ASP A 431 2.71 -11.04 -11.47
C ASP A 431 2.53 -9.58 -11.94
N PHE A 432 3.59 -8.86 -12.31
CA PHE A 432 3.45 -7.47 -12.77
C PHE A 432 4.39 -7.13 -13.93
N GLY A 433 3.89 -6.29 -14.84
CA GLY A 433 4.70 -5.56 -15.80
C GLY A 433 5.05 -4.18 -15.25
N PHE A 434 6.34 -3.83 -15.20
CA PHE A 434 6.78 -2.52 -14.72
C PHE A 434 6.77 -1.48 -15.84
N PRO A 435 5.92 -0.44 -15.80
CA PRO A 435 5.87 0.56 -16.86
C PRO A 435 7.10 1.48 -16.80
N GLN A 436 7.94 1.44 -17.82
CA GLN A 436 9.22 2.17 -17.86
C GLN A 436 9.06 3.69 -17.65
N HIS A 437 7.97 4.28 -18.14
CA HIS A 437 7.71 5.71 -18.02
C HIS A 437 7.56 6.18 -16.56
N LEU A 438 7.02 5.34 -15.67
CA LEU A 438 6.84 5.69 -14.25
C LEU A 438 8.17 5.89 -13.54
N LEU A 439 9.15 5.01 -13.80
CA LEU A 439 10.49 5.15 -13.22
C LEU A 439 11.20 6.40 -13.76
N VAL A 440 11.10 6.66 -15.06
CA VAL A 440 11.73 7.84 -15.68
C VAL A 440 11.14 9.13 -15.11
N GLU A 441 9.82 9.21 -14.96
CA GLU A 441 9.16 10.37 -14.36
C GLU A 441 9.55 10.55 -12.88
N PHE A 442 9.59 9.46 -12.11
CA PHE A 442 10.07 9.49 -10.74
C PHE A 442 11.50 10.03 -10.64
N LEU A 443 12.45 9.45 -11.40
CA LEU A 443 13.85 9.85 -11.35
C LEU A 443 14.03 11.33 -11.69
N LYS A 444 13.26 11.85 -12.66
CA LYS A 444 13.24 13.28 -13.00
C LYS A 444 12.71 14.17 -11.88
N ARG A 445 11.68 13.74 -11.14
CA ARG A 445 11.12 14.56 -10.04
C ARG A 445 12.04 14.59 -8.84
N THR A 446 12.72 13.47 -8.56
CA THR A 446 13.42 13.27 -7.30
C THR A 446 14.90 13.66 -7.36
N LEU A 447 15.52 13.65 -8.54
CA LEU A 447 16.93 13.99 -8.71
C LEU A 447 17.17 15.42 -9.21
N ASN A 448 16.12 16.16 -9.57
CA ASN A 448 16.19 17.57 -9.98
C ASN A 448 16.25 18.56 -8.81
#